data_AF-A0A1I4DRD0-F1
#
_entry.id   AF-A0A1I4DRD0-F1
#
_cell.length_a   1.000
_cell.length_b   1.000
_cell.length_c   1.000
_cell.angle_alpha   90.00
_cell.angle_beta   90.00
_cell.angle_gamma   90.00
#
_symmetry.space_group_name_H-M   'P 1'
#
loop_
_entity.id
_entity.type
_entity.pdbx_description
1 polymer ?
#
loop_
_entity_poly.entity_id
_entity_poly.type
_entity_poly.pdbx_seq_one_letter_code
_entity_poly.pdbx_strand_id
1 'polypeptide(L)'
;SDNGSAYRSHAGRDTCTELGITPKRTRPYRPHTNGKIERFHRTLAEGWAYARFYPSETLRRAALPGWLHFYNHHRPHSAIGGKPPITRLTNLSGHHI
;
A
#
# COMPACT_ATOMS: atom_id res chain seq x y z
N SER A 1 -2.26 -9.33 -5.95
CA SER A 1 -2.47 -9.80 -4.58
C SER A 1 -1.77 -11.13 -4.38
N ASP A 2 -1.57 -11.53 -3.13
CA ASP A 2 -1.26 -12.93 -2.82
C ASP A 2 -2.49 -13.84 -3.04
N ASN A 3 -2.36 -15.11 -2.63
CA ASN A 3 -3.38 -16.14 -2.76
C ASN A 3 -4.22 -16.33 -1.48
N GLY A 4 -4.21 -15.36 -0.56
CA GLY A 4 -5.01 -15.36 0.65
C GLY A 4 -6.51 -15.46 0.36
N SER A 5 -7.26 -16.05 1.30
CA SER A 5 -8.69 -16.33 1.15
C SER A 5 -9.51 -15.09 0.78
N ALA A 6 -9.20 -13.93 1.37
CA ALA A 6 -9.85 -12.66 1.06
C ALA A 6 -9.76 -12.30 -0.44
N TYR A 7 -8.59 -12.46 -1.06
CA TYR A 7 -8.34 -12.18 -2.48
C TYR A 7 -8.77 -13.32 -3.43
N ARG A 8 -9.18 -14.46 -2.87
CA ARG A 8 -9.78 -15.59 -3.59
C ARG A 8 -11.30 -15.63 -3.53
N SER A 9 -11.90 -14.85 -2.63
CA SER A 9 -13.34 -14.80 -2.40
C SER A 9 -14.13 -14.40 -3.65
N HIS A 10 -15.38 -14.85 -3.72
CA HIS A 10 -16.33 -14.41 -4.75
C HIS A 10 -16.61 -12.91 -4.64
N ALA A 11 -16.88 -12.41 -3.42
CA ALA A 11 -17.09 -10.98 -3.18
C ALA A 11 -15.96 -10.09 -3.73
N GLY A 12 -14.69 -10.49 -3.54
CA GLY A 12 -13.56 -9.75 -4.09
C GLY A 12 -13.49 -9.80 -5.62
N ARG A 13 -13.83 -10.94 -6.23
CA ARG A 13 -13.90 -11.10 -7.68
C ARG A 13 -15.02 -10.26 -8.28
N ASP A 14 -16.19 -10.28 -7.66
CA ASP A 14 -17.38 -9.59 -8.16
C ASP A 14 -17.18 -8.07 -8.10
N THR A 15 -16.65 -7.57 -6.97
CA THR A 15 -16.22 -6.16 -6.84
C THR A 15 -15.19 -5.76 -7.90
N CYS A 16 -14.19 -6.59 -8.17
CA CYS A 16 -13.20 -6.29 -9.22
C CYS A 16 -13.86 -6.22 -10.60
N THR A 17 -14.82 -7.11 -10.87
CA THR A 17 -15.56 -7.13 -12.13
C THR A 17 -16.40 -5.87 -12.30
N GLU A 18 -17.14 -5.48 -11.26
CA GLU A 18 -17.95 -4.26 -11.23
C GLU A 18 -17.11 -3.00 -11.47
N LEU A 19 -15.91 -2.93 -10.88
CA LEU A 19 -14.99 -1.80 -11.04
C LEU A 19 -14.14 -1.88 -12.33
N GLY A 20 -14.32 -2.89 -13.18
CA GLY A 20 -13.50 -3.08 -14.39
C GLY A 20 -12.02 -3.39 -14.10
N ILE A 21 -11.70 -3.86 -12.90
CA ILE A 21 -10.34 -4.17 -12.45
C ILE A 21 -10.00 -5.61 -12.82
N THR A 22 -8.88 -5.82 -13.52
CA THR A 22 -8.35 -7.17 -13.74
C THR A 22 -7.45 -7.61 -12.57
N PRO A 23 -7.87 -8.55 -11.70
CA PRO A 23 -7.07 -8.97 -10.56
C PRO A 23 -5.87 -9.81 -11.02
N LYS A 24 -4.66 -9.41 -10.62
CA LYS A 24 -3.42 -10.20 -10.84
C LYS A 24 -2.97 -10.84 -9.54
N ARG A 25 -2.71 -12.15 -9.58
CA ARG A 25 -2.23 -12.93 -8.42
C ARG A 25 -0.74 -13.25 -8.53
N THR A 26 -0.09 -13.24 -7.37
CA THR A 26 1.28 -13.72 -7.22
C THR A 26 1.32 -15.20 -7.60
N ARG A 27 2.22 -15.56 -8.53
CA ARG A 27 2.42 -16.96 -8.92
C ARG A 27 2.91 -17.76 -7.71
N PRO A 28 2.50 -19.04 -7.56
CA PRO A 28 3.05 -19.91 -6.54
C PRO A 28 4.59 -19.90 -6.56
N TYR A 29 5.20 -19.92 -5.37
CA TYR A 29 6.65 -19.92 -5.17
C TYR A 29 7.40 -18.69 -5.72
N ARG A 30 6.71 -17.58 -6.01
CA ARG A 30 7.32 -16.31 -6.45
C ARG A 30 6.98 -15.14 -5.52
N PRO A 31 7.38 -15.19 -4.23
CA PRO A 31 7.02 -14.16 -3.25
C PRO A 31 7.60 -12.78 -3.60
N HIS A 32 8.67 -12.73 -4.40
CA HIS A 32 9.36 -11.48 -4.78
C HIS A 32 8.43 -10.44 -5.43
N THR A 33 7.32 -10.84 -6.07
CA THR A 33 6.37 -9.88 -6.67
C THR A 33 5.58 -9.10 -5.62
N ASN A 34 5.50 -9.60 -4.39
CA ASN A 34 4.80 -8.96 -3.28
C ASN A 34 5.73 -8.10 -2.41
N GLY A 35 7.05 -8.15 -2.64
CA GLY A 35 8.03 -7.49 -1.77
C GLY A 35 7.86 -5.98 -1.63
N LYS A 36 7.26 -5.30 -2.62
CA LYS A 36 6.95 -3.85 -2.52
C LYS A 36 5.90 -3.57 -1.44
N ILE A 37 4.79 -4.31 -1.43
CA ILE A 37 3.73 -4.10 -0.45
C ILE A 37 4.18 -4.60 0.93
N GLU A 38 4.95 -5.68 1.00
CA GLU A 38 5.52 -6.18 2.26
C GLU A 38 6.49 -5.16 2.88
N ARG A 39 7.37 -4.55 2.08
CA ARG A 39 8.25 -3.47 2.54
C ARG A 39 7.46 -2.25 3.02
N PHE A 40 6.38 -1.90 2.32
CA PHE A 40 5.48 -0.83 2.76
C PHE A 40 4.81 -1.17 4.09
N HIS A 41 4.25 -2.36 4.25
CA HIS A 41 3.62 -2.80 5.50
C HIS A 41 4.58 -2.74 6.68
N ARG A 42 5.84 -3.17 6.51
CA ARG A 42 6.87 -3.00 7.54
C ARG A 42 7.11 -1.53 7.88
N THR A 43 7.25 -0.67 6.86
CA THR A 43 7.45 0.78 7.08
C THR A 43 6.26 1.43 7.79
N LEU A 44 5.04 1.00 7.46
CA LEU A 44 3.79 1.40 8.10
C LEU A 44 3.73 0.93 9.55
N ALA A 45 4.14 -0.31 9.82
CA ALA A 45 4.18 -0.84 11.17
C ALA A 45 5.18 -0.07 12.05
N GLU A 46 6.40 0.12 11.56
CA GLU A 46 7.47 0.85 12.27
C GLU A 46 7.16 2.34 12.43
N GLY A 47 6.61 2.98 11.39
CA GLY A 47 6.40 4.43 11.36
C GLY A 47 5.07 4.91 11.93
N TRP A 48 4.06 4.05 11.99
CA TRP A 48 2.74 4.40 12.51
C TRP A 48 2.27 3.44 13.60
N ALA A 49 2.15 2.15 13.30
CA ALA A 49 1.45 1.23 14.20
C ALA A 49 2.15 1.07 15.56
N TYR A 50 3.48 1.06 15.54
CA TYR A 50 4.34 0.82 16.71
C TYR A 50 5.33 1.95 16.98
N ALA A 51 5.23 3.07 16.27
CA ALA A 51 6.15 4.20 16.43
C ALA A 51 6.06 4.88 17.82
N ARG A 52 4.93 4.72 18.49
CA ARG A 52 4.66 5.28 19.82
C ARG A 52 3.58 4.49 20.53
N PHE A 53 3.46 4.70 21.83
CA PHE A 53 2.31 4.21 22.59
C PHE A 53 1.05 5.00 22.19
N TYR A 54 -0.03 4.27 21.91
CA TYR A 54 -1.35 4.84 21.67
C TYR A 54 -2.28 4.44 22.82
N PRO A 55 -2.92 5.39 23.51
CA PRO A 55 -3.84 5.06 24.61
C PRO A 55 -5.08 4.28 24.17
N SER A 56 -5.45 4.33 22.89
CA SER A 56 -6.57 3.57 22.33
C SER A 56 -6.39 3.28 20.84
N GLU A 57 -7.10 2.28 20.34
CA GLU A 57 -7.14 1.97 18.92
C GLU A 57 -7.71 3.14 18.10
N THR A 58 -8.71 3.85 18.62
CA THR A 58 -9.31 5.03 17.99
C THR A 58 -8.27 6.11 17.74
N LEU A 59 -7.43 6.42 18.73
CA LEU A 59 -6.34 7.40 18.57
C LEU A 59 -5.28 6.91 17.59
N ARG A 60 -4.95 5.62 17.60
CA ARG A 60 -4.04 5.03 16.61
C ARG A 60 -4.59 5.18 15.19
N ARG A 61 -5.88 4.89 14.98
CA ARG A 61 -6.55 5.06 13.67
C ARG A 61 -6.60 6.52 13.26
N ALA A 62 -6.89 7.45 14.17
CA ALA A 62 -6.90 8.89 13.90
C ALA A 62 -5.52 9.43 13.49
N ALA A 63 -4.44 8.81 13.94
CA ALA A 63 -3.08 9.17 13.53
C ALA A 63 -2.68 8.69 12.12
N LEU A 64 -3.38 7.69 11.57
CA LEU A 64 -3.03 7.07 10.30
C LEU A 64 -3.04 8.05 9.11
N PRO A 65 -4.07 8.89 8.91
CA PRO A 65 -4.10 9.83 7.79
C PRO A 65 -2.90 10.79 7.78
N GLY A 66 -2.53 11.33 8.95
CA GLY A 66 -1.36 12.22 9.08
C GLY A 66 -0.06 11.51 8.73
N TRP A 67 0.12 10.26 9.19
CA TRP A 67 1.28 9.47 8.81
C TRP A 67 1.33 9.14 7.32
N LEU A 68 0.19 8.79 6.71
CA LEU A 68 0.11 8.52 5.26
C LEU A 68 0.48 9.76 4.44
N HIS A 69 0.02 10.93 4.87
CA HIS A 69 0.38 12.19 4.22
C HIS A 69 1.89 12.46 4.29
N PHE A 70 2.49 12.28 5.47
CA PHE A 70 3.94 12.37 5.62
C PHE A 70 4.66 11.36 4.72
N TYR A 71 4.25 10.08 4.75
CA TYR A 71 4.88 9.02 3.96
C TYR A 71 4.84 9.34 2.46
N ASN A 72 3.69 9.76 1.93
CA ASN A 72 3.51 9.99 0.50
C ASN A 72 4.15 11.29 0.00
N HIS A 73 4.09 12.37 0.81
CA HIS A 73 4.44 13.71 0.34
C HIS A 73 5.77 14.24 0.88
N HIS A 74 6.30 13.69 1.97
CA HIS A 74 7.43 14.29 2.68
C HIS A 74 8.57 13.30 2.95
N ARG A 75 8.27 12.01 3.14
CA ARG A 75 9.28 11.04 3.53
C ARG A 75 10.31 10.84 2.41
N PRO A 76 11.60 11.10 2.65
CA PRO A 76 12.63 10.86 1.64
C PRO A 76 12.76 9.35 1.38
N HIS A 77 12.87 8.97 0.11
CA HIS A 77 13.01 7.57 -0.28
C HIS A 77 14.29 7.36 -1.09
N SER A 78 15.23 6.58 -0.54
CA SER A 78 16.58 6.37 -1.10
C SER A 78 16.57 5.85 -2.54
N ALA A 79 15.69 4.90 -2.84
CA ALA A 79 15.56 4.34 -4.20
C ALA A 79 15.12 5.34 -5.29
N ILE A 80 14.68 6.54 -4.91
CA ILE A 80 14.28 7.61 -5.85
C ILE A 80 15.03 8.92 -5.58
N GLY A 81 16.28 8.81 -5.10
CA GLY A 81 17.15 9.96 -4.90
C GLY A 81 16.68 10.90 -3.79
N GLY A 82 16.06 10.34 -2.74
CA GLY A 82 15.59 11.12 -1.58
C GLY A 82 14.29 11.89 -1.83
N LYS A 83 13.67 11.76 -3.00
CA LYS A 83 12.36 12.35 -3.29
C LYS A 83 11.22 11.61 -2.56
N PRO A 84 10.08 12.26 -2.30
CA PRO A 84 8.93 11.60 -1.70
C PRO A 84 8.20 10.69 -2.70
N PRO A 85 7.53 9.61 -2.25
CA PRO A 85 6.86 8.63 -3.12
C PRO A 85 5.90 9.23 -4.16
N ILE A 86 5.19 10.31 -3.82
CA ILE A 86 4.24 10.95 -4.73
C ILE A 86 4.89 11.44 -6.03
N THR A 87 6.20 11.75 -6.05
CA THR A 87 6.87 12.20 -7.27
C THR A 87 6.96 11.12 -8.34
N ARG A 88 6.59 9.87 -8.03
CA ARG A 88 6.52 8.76 -9.00
C ARG A 88 5.09 8.51 -9.50
N LEU A 89 4.08 9.14 -8.91
CA LEU A 89 2.68 9.07 -9.33
C LEU A 89 2.39 10.13 -10.41
N THR A 90 3.24 10.20 -11.44
CA THR A 90 3.07 11.14 -12.55
C THR A 90 2.13 10.59 -13.63
N ASN A 91 1.97 9.27 -13.69
CA ASN A 91 1.24 8.58 -14.76
C ASN A 91 0.18 7.65 -14.16
N LEU A 92 -0.85 8.23 -13.53
CA LEU A 92 -2.10 7.50 -13.33
C LEU A 92 -2.66 7.16 -14.71
N SER A 93 -3.13 5.92 -14.89
CA SER A 93 -3.70 5.43 -16.14
C SER A 93 -4.71 6.43 -16.70
N GLY A 94 -4.41 7.01 -17.87
CA GLY A 94 -5.18 8.10 -18.50
C GLY A 94 -4.34 9.31 -18.95
N HIS A 95 -3.10 9.45 -18.45
CA HIS A 95 -2.18 10.53 -18.85
C HIS A 95 -1.08 10.04 -19.80
N HIS A 96 -1.46 9.43 -20.91
CA HIS A 96 -0.59 9.29 -22.08
C HIS A 96 -0.93 10.46 -23.01
N ILE A 97 -0.02 11.44 -23.13
CA ILE A 97 0.06 12.32 -24.30
C ILE A 97 1.09 11.73 -25.24
#